data_AF-A0AAV7B244-F1
#
_entry.id   AF-A0AAV7B244-F1
#
_cell.length_a   1.000
_cell.length_b   1.000
_cell.length_c   1.000
_cell.angle_alpha   90.00
_cell.angle_beta   90.00
_cell.angle_gamma   90.00
#
_symmetry.space_group_name_H-M   'P 1'
#
loop_
_entity.id
_entity.type
_entity.pdbx_description
1 polymer ?
#
loop_
_entity_poly.entity_id
_entity_poly.type
_entity_poly.pdbx_seq_one_letter_code
_entity_poly.pdbx_strand_id
1 'polypeptide(L)'
;MKYEKTHSIYNRLLAIEDIDPTLVYIQYMKFARRAEGIKAGRMIFKKAREDVRTRHHVYVTAALMEYYCSKDTSVAFKIFELGLKKYGDIPEYVLAYIDYLSHLNEDNNTRVLFERVLTSGSLPPEKSGEIWARFLAFESNIGDLASILKVEKRRYTAFKEEYEGKETALLVDRYKFMDLYPCSSSELKALGYKDVSRAKLASLIPDPIVAPSIAPSLKDEIDRKPEYPKPDTSQMIPFQPRHLAPPGLHPVPGGVFPVPPAAVLLMKLLPPPLCYQLWRRPCG
;
A
#
# COMPACT_ATOMS: atom_id res chain seq x y z
N MET A 1 26.37 -29.76 16.88
CA MET A 1 25.87 -29.53 15.50
C MET A 1 27.03 -29.59 14.52
N LYS A 2 26.84 -30.09 13.29
CA LYS A 2 27.91 -30.19 12.27
C LYS A 2 28.01 -28.90 11.43
N TYR A 3 28.43 -27.79 12.04
CA TYR A 3 28.49 -26.46 11.37
C TYR A 3 29.39 -26.45 10.13
N GLU A 4 30.53 -27.15 10.19
CA GLU A 4 31.48 -27.26 9.08
C GLU A 4 30.85 -27.89 7.82
N LYS A 5 29.99 -28.90 8.01
CA LYS A 5 29.28 -29.54 6.90
C LYS A 5 28.32 -28.55 6.24
N THR A 6 27.69 -27.65 7.00
CA THR A 6 26.80 -26.63 6.45
C THR A 6 27.54 -25.63 5.58
N HIS A 7 28.75 -25.20 5.97
CA HIS A 7 29.59 -24.36 5.10
C HIS A 7 29.91 -25.05 3.78
N SER A 8 30.27 -26.33 3.81
CA SER A 8 30.56 -27.09 2.58
C SER A 8 29.35 -27.13 1.62
N ILE A 9 28.12 -27.19 2.15
CA ILE A 9 26.90 -27.21 1.34
C ILE A 9 26.66 -25.86 0.65
N TYR A 10 26.75 -24.75 1.40
CA TYR A 10 26.60 -23.41 0.80
C TYR A 10 27.69 -23.10 -0.21
N ASN A 11 28.94 -23.41 0.10
CA ASN A 11 30.06 -23.18 -0.82
C ASN A 11 29.93 -24.04 -2.09
N ARG A 12 29.47 -25.30 -1.97
CA ARG A 12 29.21 -26.15 -3.14
C ARG A 12 28.12 -25.57 -4.04
N LEU A 13 27.09 -24.95 -3.47
CA LEU A 13 26.06 -24.27 -4.25
C LEU A 13 26.61 -22.99 -4.92
N LEU A 14 27.38 -22.19 -4.19
CA LEU A 14 28.02 -20.98 -4.73
C LEU A 14 29.04 -21.24 -5.86
N ALA A 15 29.61 -22.45 -5.90
CA ALA A 15 30.53 -22.90 -6.95
C ALA A 15 29.85 -23.18 -8.30
N ILE A 16 28.52 -23.29 -8.34
CA ILE A 16 27.77 -23.43 -9.60
C ILE A 16 27.78 -22.06 -10.30
N GLU A 17 28.12 -22.01 -11.58
CA GLU A 17 28.27 -20.75 -12.33
C GLU A 17 26.91 -20.09 -12.65
N ASP A 18 25.94 -20.88 -13.13
CA ASP A 18 24.65 -20.41 -13.67
C ASP A 18 23.54 -20.28 -12.61
N ILE A 19 23.85 -19.74 -11.44
CA ILE A 19 22.84 -19.45 -10.40
C ILE A 19 22.87 -17.98 -10.00
N ASP A 20 21.76 -17.48 -9.49
CA ASP A 20 21.75 -16.23 -8.73
C ASP A 20 22.22 -16.52 -7.29
N PRO A 21 23.46 -16.16 -6.91
CA PRO A 21 23.97 -16.46 -5.59
C PRO A 21 23.37 -15.54 -4.52
N THR A 22 22.58 -14.53 -4.87
CA THR A 22 22.07 -13.53 -3.92
C THR A 22 21.27 -14.19 -2.80
N LEU A 23 20.31 -15.06 -3.15
CA LEU A 23 19.50 -15.76 -2.16
C LEU A 23 20.34 -16.73 -1.33
N VAL A 24 21.32 -17.37 -1.96
CA VAL A 24 22.26 -18.28 -1.29
C VAL A 24 23.08 -17.53 -0.24
N TYR A 25 23.63 -16.37 -0.59
CA TYR A 25 24.36 -15.51 0.34
C TYR A 25 23.47 -14.97 1.46
N ILE A 26 22.23 -14.59 1.17
CA ILE A 26 21.26 -14.17 2.19
C ILE A 26 21.06 -15.28 3.21
N GLN A 27 20.79 -16.50 2.75
CA GLN A 27 20.52 -17.61 3.64
C GLN A 27 21.80 -18.06 4.38
N TYR A 28 22.94 -18.04 3.69
CA TYR A 28 24.23 -18.37 4.28
C TYR A 28 24.61 -17.34 5.38
N MET A 29 24.43 -16.05 5.13
CA MET A 29 24.65 -14.99 6.11
C MET A 29 23.73 -15.13 7.32
N LYS A 30 22.43 -15.43 7.12
CA LYS A 30 21.47 -15.72 8.20
C LYS A 30 21.92 -16.92 9.04
N PHE A 31 22.40 -17.99 8.40
CA PHE A 31 22.96 -19.16 9.08
C PHE A 31 24.19 -18.79 9.92
N ALA A 32 25.21 -18.20 9.29
CA ALA A 32 26.48 -17.88 9.94
C ALA A 32 26.26 -16.97 11.15
N ARG A 33 25.40 -15.96 11.04
CA ARG A 33 25.07 -15.11 12.19
C ARG A 33 24.36 -15.87 13.31
N ARG A 34 23.40 -16.73 12.98
CA ARG A 34 22.59 -17.47 13.97
C ARG A 34 23.39 -18.58 14.68
N ALA A 35 24.33 -19.21 13.99
CA ALA A 35 25.11 -20.33 14.52
C ALA A 35 26.47 -19.93 15.10
N GLU A 36 27.15 -18.95 14.50
CA GLU A 36 28.55 -18.62 14.78
C GLU A 36 28.75 -17.15 15.21
N GLY A 37 27.67 -16.34 15.23
CA GLY A 37 27.67 -14.97 15.72
C GLY A 37 27.96 -13.90 14.67
N ILE A 38 28.02 -12.65 15.12
CA ILE A 38 28.00 -11.45 14.26
C ILE A 38 29.22 -11.39 13.32
N LYS A 39 30.42 -11.73 13.83
CA LYS A 39 31.66 -11.69 13.05
C LYS A 39 31.62 -12.64 11.85
N ALA A 40 31.12 -13.87 12.05
CA ALA A 40 30.97 -14.84 10.97
C ALA A 40 30.00 -14.35 9.89
N GLY A 41 28.85 -13.78 10.30
CA GLY A 41 27.90 -13.15 9.38
C GLY A 41 28.53 -12.06 8.50
N ARG A 42 29.34 -11.17 9.10
CA ARG A 42 30.06 -10.12 8.37
C ARG A 42 31.10 -10.67 7.39
N MET A 43 31.74 -11.80 7.71
CA MET A 43 32.65 -12.48 6.77
C MET A 43 31.92 -12.99 5.53
N ILE A 44 30.71 -13.53 5.70
CA ILE A 44 29.89 -13.98 4.56
C ILE A 44 29.43 -12.77 3.74
N PHE A 45 29.02 -11.68 4.40
CA PHE A 45 28.67 -10.45 3.69
C PHE A 45 29.84 -9.91 2.87
N LYS A 46 31.07 -9.94 3.40
CA LYS A 46 32.27 -9.56 2.64
C LYS A 46 32.40 -10.39 1.35
N LYS A 47 32.29 -11.72 1.44
CA LYS A 47 32.33 -12.61 0.27
C LYS A 47 31.22 -12.29 -0.74
N ALA A 48 30.02 -12.02 -0.27
CA ALA A 48 28.88 -11.70 -1.13
C ALA A 48 29.09 -10.42 -1.96
N ARG A 49 29.81 -9.42 -1.42
CA ARG A 49 30.13 -8.18 -2.15
C ARG A 49 31.22 -8.36 -3.20
N GLU A 50 32.10 -9.35 -3.00
CA GLU A 50 33.19 -9.68 -3.92
C GLU A 50 32.69 -10.50 -5.12
N ASP A 51 31.57 -11.22 -4.97
CA ASP A 51 30.92 -11.91 -6.08
C ASP A 51 30.11 -10.92 -6.96
N VAL A 52 30.48 -10.84 -8.23
CA VAL A 52 29.89 -9.94 -9.24
C VAL A 52 28.44 -10.30 -9.56
N ARG A 53 28.07 -11.58 -9.41
CA ARG A 53 26.71 -12.08 -9.70
C ARG A 53 25.68 -11.65 -8.66
N THR A 54 26.14 -11.13 -7.51
CA THR A 54 25.26 -10.76 -6.40
C THR A 54 24.46 -9.49 -6.68
N ARG A 55 23.17 -9.54 -6.40
CA ARG A 55 22.21 -8.44 -6.54
C ARG A 55 22.02 -7.65 -5.24
N HIS A 56 21.28 -6.55 -5.34
CA HIS A 56 21.04 -5.57 -4.27
C HIS A 56 20.43 -6.16 -2.97
N HIS A 57 19.63 -7.23 -3.05
CA HIS A 57 18.93 -7.82 -1.89
C HIS A 57 19.84 -8.21 -0.73
N VAL A 58 21.10 -8.57 -0.99
CA VAL A 58 22.06 -8.94 0.07
C VAL A 58 22.38 -7.74 0.97
N TYR A 59 22.45 -6.53 0.41
CA TYR A 59 22.75 -5.30 1.15
C TYR A 59 21.59 -4.94 2.07
N VAL A 60 20.35 -5.01 1.55
CA VAL A 60 19.13 -4.81 2.35
C VAL A 60 19.11 -5.79 3.52
N THR A 61 19.35 -7.08 3.25
CA THR A 61 19.31 -8.10 4.30
C THR A 61 20.43 -7.91 5.32
N ALA A 62 21.64 -7.54 4.90
CA ALA A 62 22.76 -7.29 5.80
C ALA A 62 22.48 -6.11 6.73
N ALA A 63 21.97 -4.99 6.20
CA ALA A 63 21.62 -3.81 6.99
C ALA A 63 20.52 -4.11 8.01
N LEU A 64 19.43 -4.77 7.58
CA LEU A 64 18.35 -5.17 8.49
C LEU A 64 18.81 -6.18 9.55
N MET A 65 19.76 -7.05 9.22
CA MET A 65 20.33 -7.98 10.19
C MET A 65 21.13 -7.28 11.29
N GLU A 66 21.88 -6.22 10.95
CA GLU A 66 22.59 -5.39 11.92
C GLU A 66 21.61 -4.57 12.76
N TYR A 67 20.59 -3.98 12.15
CA TYR A 67 19.56 -3.23 12.87
C TYR A 67 18.75 -4.11 13.82
N TYR A 68 18.16 -5.21 13.35
CA TYR A 68 17.25 -5.99 14.18
C TYR A 68 17.95 -6.77 15.29
N CYS A 69 19.20 -7.19 15.09
CA CYS A 69 19.87 -8.11 16.01
C CYS A 69 21.09 -7.55 16.70
N SER A 70 21.91 -6.73 16.03
CA SER A 70 22.98 -6.01 16.70
C SER A 70 22.48 -4.70 17.35
N LYS A 71 21.27 -4.25 16.99
CA LYS A 71 20.69 -2.95 17.41
C LYS A 71 21.57 -1.75 17.04
N ASP A 72 22.41 -1.93 16.01
CA ASP A 72 23.37 -0.92 15.56
C ASP A 72 22.82 -0.19 14.32
N THR A 73 22.19 0.95 14.55
CA THR A 73 21.64 1.81 13.50
C THR A 73 22.72 2.44 12.62
N SER A 74 23.91 2.70 13.19
CA SER A 74 25.02 3.33 12.49
C SER A 74 25.62 2.40 11.45
N VAL A 75 25.81 1.12 11.78
CA VAL A 75 26.28 0.12 10.82
C VAL A 75 25.23 -0.16 9.77
N ALA A 76 23.96 -0.29 10.14
CA ALA A 76 22.87 -0.47 9.19
C ALA A 76 22.80 0.69 8.17
N PHE A 77 22.87 1.94 8.63
CA PHE A 77 22.92 3.13 7.77
C PHE A 77 24.13 3.10 6.82
N LYS A 78 25.33 2.77 7.32
CA LYS A 78 26.54 2.65 6.48
C LYS A 78 26.41 1.57 5.40
N ILE A 79 25.76 0.45 5.70
CA ILE A 79 25.52 -0.62 4.71
C ILE A 79 24.53 -0.14 3.64
N PHE A 80 23.46 0.55 4.03
CA PHE A 80 22.51 1.11 3.08
C PHE A 80 23.13 2.17 2.17
N GLU A 81 23.92 3.11 2.71
CA GLU A 81 24.65 4.09 1.92
C GLU A 81 25.67 3.44 0.98
N LEU A 82 26.35 2.39 1.43
CA LEU A 82 27.27 1.62 0.58
C LEU A 82 26.55 0.95 -0.58
N GLY A 83 25.39 0.34 -0.33
CA GLY A 83 24.59 -0.29 -1.38
C GLY A 83 23.94 0.74 -2.31
N LEU A 84 23.56 1.92 -1.81
CA LEU A 84 22.96 2.99 -2.63
C LEU A 84 23.94 3.52 -3.68
N LYS A 85 25.23 3.56 -3.36
CA LYS A 85 26.28 3.93 -4.34
C LYS A 85 26.39 2.94 -5.52
N LYS A 86 26.01 1.67 -5.31
CA LYS A 86 26.15 0.60 -6.32
C LYS A 86 24.83 0.27 -7.04
N TYR A 87 23.71 0.36 -6.33
CA TYR A 87 22.37 -0.07 -6.79
C TYR A 87 21.33 1.05 -6.65
N GLY A 88 21.74 2.31 -6.77
CA GLY A 88 20.84 3.47 -6.69
C GLY A 88 19.86 3.57 -7.88
N ASP A 89 20.14 2.85 -8.96
CA ASP A 89 19.32 2.69 -10.16
C ASP A 89 18.21 1.64 -10.02
N ILE A 90 18.17 0.91 -8.90
CA ILE A 90 17.19 -0.13 -8.65
C ILE A 90 16.09 0.38 -7.71
N PRO A 91 14.84 0.56 -8.18
CA PRO A 91 13.73 1.04 -7.35
C PRO A 91 13.51 0.23 -6.09
N GLU A 92 13.56 -1.10 -6.19
CA GLU A 92 13.29 -2.02 -5.08
C GLU A 92 14.29 -1.85 -3.93
N TYR A 93 15.55 -1.56 -4.26
CA TYR A 93 16.59 -1.29 -3.27
C TYR A 93 16.31 0.02 -2.54
N VAL A 94 16.00 1.08 -3.29
CA VAL A 94 15.72 2.39 -2.73
C VAL A 94 14.47 2.36 -1.85
N LEU A 95 13.42 1.67 -2.30
CA LEU A 95 12.19 1.48 -1.53
C LEU A 95 12.45 0.77 -0.20
N ALA A 96 13.28 -0.27 -0.20
CA ALA A 96 13.68 -0.96 1.03
C ALA A 96 14.48 -0.05 1.98
N TYR A 97 15.31 0.84 1.44
CA TYR A 97 16.05 1.81 2.24
C TYR A 97 15.15 2.91 2.83
N ILE A 98 14.22 3.44 2.04
CA ILE A 98 13.20 4.40 2.49
C ILE A 98 12.35 3.78 3.59
N ASP A 99 11.91 2.53 3.41
CA ASP A 99 11.12 1.82 4.41
C ASP A 99 11.89 1.68 5.72
N TYR A 100 13.17 1.31 5.66
CA TYR A 100 14.03 1.29 6.85
C TYR A 100 14.11 2.65 7.58
N LEU A 101 14.37 3.75 6.86
CA LEU A 101 14.46 5.08 7.49
C LEU A 101 13.10 5.55 8.06
N SER A 102 12.01 5.22 7.37
CA SER A 102 10.66 5.53 7.82
C SER A 102 10.36 4.86 9.17
N HIS A 103 10.82 3.61 9.37
CA HIS A 103 10.67 2.91 10.66
C HIS A 103 11.53 3.48 11.79
N LEU A 104 12.58 4.27 11.49
CA LEU A 104 13.37 4.97 12.51
C LEU A 104 12.73 6.28 12.98
N ASN A 105 11.63 6.70 12.35
CA ASN A 105 10.96 7.97 12.61
C ASN A 105 11.90 9.18 12.41
N GLU A 106 12.83 9.05 11.47
CA GLU A 106 13.82 10.05 11.10
C GLU A 106 13.33 10.84 9.88
N ASP A 107 12.32 11.69 10.10
CA ASP A 107 11.57 12.37 9.03
C ASP A 107 12.45 13.23 8.13
N ASN A 108 13.37 13.99 8.73
CA ASN A 108 14.27 14.86 7.98
C ASN A 108 15.20 14.03 7.08
N ASN A 109 15.77 12.95 7.60
CA ASN A 109 16.66 12.08 6.84
C ASN A 109 15.92 11.32 5.73
N THR A 110 14.68 10.90 6.00
CA THR A 110 13.83 10.25 5.01
C THR A 110 13.50 11.20 3.86
N ARG A 111 13.13 12.46 4.16
CA ARG A 111 12.90 13.50 3.14
C ARG A 111 14.15 13.80 2.33
N VAL A 112 15.31 13.93 2.97
CA VAL A 112 16.61 14.11 2.28
C VAL A 112 16.91 12.92 1.36
N LEU A 113 16.62 11.69 1.78
CA LEU A 113 16.81 10.52 0.93
C LEU A 113 15.90 10.55 -0.31
N PHE A 114 14.61 10.87 -0.14
CA PHE A 114 13.67 11.03 -1.27
C PHE A 114 14.20 12.04 -2.29
N GLU A 115 14.59 13.24 -1.81
CA GLU A 115 15.11 14.29 -2.69
C GLU A 115 16.40 13.89 -3.39
N ARG A 116 17.32 13.24 -2.67
CA ARG A 116 18.59 12.78 -3.24
C ARG A 116 18.37 11.74 -4.34
N VAL A 117 17.50 10.76 -4.12
CA VAL A 117 17.21 9.72 -5.12
C VAL A 117 16.58 10.36 -6.36
N LEU A 118 15.54 11.18 -6.18
CA LEU A 118 14.77 11.76 -7.29
C LEU A 118 15.54 12.85 -8.06
N THR A 119 16.58 13.45 -7.47
CA THR A 119 17.38 14.51 -8.11
C THR A 119 18.72 14.00 -8.64
N SER A 120 19.29 12.94 -8.06
CA SER A 120 20.63 12.44 -8.42
C SER A 120 20.76 11.94 -9.86
N GLY A 121 19.64 11.67 -10.55
CA GLY A 121 19.65 11.09 -11.89
C GLY A 121 20.15 9.64 -11.96
N SER A 122 20.42 9.01 -10.81
CA SER A 122 20.84 7.60 -10.74
C SER A 122 19.72 6.63 -11.09
N LEU A 123 18.47 7.05 -10.89
CA LEU A 123 17.29 6.27 -11.19
C LEU A 123 16.58 6.82 -12.44
N PRO A 124 16.30 5.97 -13.46
CA PRO A 124 15.50 6.38 -14.60
C PRO A 124 14.12 6.89 -14.16
N PRO A 125 13.66 8.04 -14.67
CA PRO A 125 12.39 8.63 -14.25
C PRO A 125 11.22 7.67 -14.48
N GLU A 126 11.25 6.84 -15.52
CA GLU A 126 10.22 5.86 -15.86
C GLU A 126 10.00 4.82 -14.74
N LYS A 127 11.07 4.48 -14.01
CA LYS A 127 11.03 3.51 -12.90
C LYS A 127 10.83 4.17 -11.53
N SER A 128 10.79 5.51 -11.47
CA SER A 128 10.67 6.26 -10.22
C SER A 128 9.23 6.38 -9.71
N GLY A 129 8.23 5.91 -10.46
CA GLY A 129 6.80 6.06 -10.13
C GLY A 129 6.44 5.52 -8.75
N GLU A 130 6.99 4.38 -8.35
CA GLU A 130 6.77 3.79 -7.02
C GLU A 130 7.40 4.63 -5.89
N ILE A 131 8.53 5.28 -6.16
CA ILE A 131 9.20 6.16 -5.20
C ILE A 131 8.37 7.42 -4.98
N TRP A 132 7.82 8.01 -6.05
CA TRP A 132 6.90 9.13 -5.93
C TRP A 132 5.63 8.77 -5.16
N ALA A 133 5.07 7.58 -5.38
CA ALA A 133 3.92 7.10 -4.63
C ALA A 133 4.23 6.97 -3.14
N ARG A 134 5.41 6.42 -2.79
CA ARG A 134 5.87 6.36 -1.40
C ARG A 134 6.17 7.74 -0.80
N PHE A 135 6.68 8.68 -1.59
CA PHE A 135 6.94 10.04 -1.12
C PHE A 135 5.64 10.77 -0.77
N LEU A 136 4.60 10.63 -1.59
CA LEU A 136 3.27 11.18 -1.26
C LEU A 136 2.66 10.53 -0.03
N ALA A 137 2.76 9.21 0.12
CA ALA A 137 2.29 8.52 1.32
C ALA A 137 3.03 9.01 2.58
N PHE A 138 4.33 9.25 2.47
CA PHE A 138 5.15 9.80 3.55
C PHE A 138 4.72 11.23 3.91
N GLU A 139 4.63 12.15 2.95
CA GLU A 139 4.18 13.53 3.20
C GLU A 139 2.72 13.60 3.69
N SER A 140 1.87 12.66 3.27
CA SER A 140 0.50 12.57 3.79
C SER A 140 0.43 12.18 5.26
N ASN A 141 1.42 11.45 5.78
CA ASN A 141 1.44 10.99 7.17
C ASN A 141 2.05 12.01 8.12
N ILE A 142 3.13 12.70 7.69
CA ILE A 142 3.92 13.58 8.57
C ILE A 142 3.95 15.06 8.15
N GLY A 143 3.58 15.35 6.90
CA GLY A 143 3.71 16.68 6.29
C GLY A 143 2.47 17.54 6.44
N ASP A 144 2.45 18.63 5.68
CA ASP A 144 1.32 19.54 5.57
C ASP A 144 0.74 19.53 4.15
N LEU A 145 -0.44 20.14 3.97
CA LEU A 145 -1.06 20.18 2.64
C LEU A 145 -0.15 20.88 1.61
N ALA A 146 0.64 21.88 2.04
CA ALA A 146 1.55 22.58 1.15
C ALA A 146 2.69 21.70 0.65
N SER A 147 3.27 20.84 1.49
CA SER A 147 4.32 19.89 1.10
C SER A 147 3.79 18.84 0.11
N ILE A 148 2.60 18.29 0.38
CA ILE A 148 1.94 17.33 -0.50
C ILE A 148 1.72 17.94 -1.89
N LEU A 149 1.15 19.14 -1.97
CA LEU A 149 0.89 19.83 -3.25
C LEU A 149 2.18 20.11 -4.03
N LYS A 150 3.30 20.38 -3.35
CA LYS A 150 4.61 20.56 -4.01
C LYS A 150 5.10 19.25 -4.63
N VAL A 151 4.99 18.14 -3.90
CA VAL A 151 5.39 16.81 -4.39
C VAL A 151 4.47 16.37 -5.54
N GLU A 152 3.15 16.58 -5.44
CA GLU A 152 2.19 16.28 -6.51
C GLU A 152 2.53 17.04 -7.81
N LYS A 153 2.80 18.35 -7.72
CA LYS A 153 3.19 19.16 -8.89
C LYS A 153 4.49 18.68 -9.54
N ARG A 154 5.48 18.28 -8.73
CA ARG A 154 6.74 17.72 -9.24
C ARG A 154 6.54 16.35 -9.88
N ARG A 155 5.79 15.46 -9.24
CA ARG A 155 5.41 14.15 -9.79
C ARG A 155 4.68 14.30 -11.12
N TYR A 156 3.72 15.23 -11.21
CA TYR A 156 2.99 15.49 -12.45
C TYR A 156 3.93 15.99 -13.56
N THR A 157 4.82 16.93 -13.25
CA THR A 157 5.82 17.43 -14.22
C THR A 157 6.74 16.31 -14.72
N ALA A 158 7.17 15.40 -13.84
CA ALA A 158 8.06 14.29 -14.19
C ALA A 158 7.40 13.25 -15.12
N PHE A 159 6.08 13.10 -15.07
CA PHE A 159 5.30 12.11 -15.85
C PHE A 159 4.17 12.77 -16.64
N LYS A 160 4.40 13.98 -17.15
CA LYS A 160 3.35 14.81 -17.78
C LYS A 160 2.63 14.06 -18.89
N GLU A 161 3.37 13.35 -19.74
CA GLU A 161 2.84 12.60 -20.88
C GLU A 161 1.92 11.43 -20.48
N GLU A 162 2.16 10.81 -19.32
CA GLU A 162 1.36 9.67 -18.85
C GLU A 162 0.13 10.10 -18.01
N TYR A 163 0.25 11.24 -17.32
CA TYR A 163 -0.74 11.71 -16.36
C TYR A 163 -1.67 12.82 -16.86
N GLU A 164 -1.42 13.39 -18.04
CA GLU A 164 -2.32 14.36 -18.65
C GLU A 164 -3.74 13.77 -18.81
N GLY A 165 -4.74 14.44 -18.21
CA GLY A 165 -6.13 13.98 -18.19
C GLY A 165 -6.47 12.90 -17.14
N LYS A 166 -5.54 12.52 -16.27
CA LYS A 166 -5.75 11.56 -15.17
C LYS A 166 -5.59 12.19 -13.78
N GLU A 167 -5.67 13.51 -13.67
CA GLU A 167 -5.40 14.26 -12.43
C GLU A 167 -6.34 13.83 -11.29
N THR A 168 -7.63 13.63 -11.60
CA THR A 168 -8.62 13.14 -10.63
C THR A 168 -8.33 11.71 -10.18
N ALA A 169 -7.78 10.87 -11.06
CA ALA A 169 -7.36 9.52 -10.70
C ALA A 169 -6.14 9.55 -9.76
N LEU A 170 -5.17 10.43 -10.01
CA LEU A 170 -4.02 10.61 -9.13
C LEU A 170 -4.43 11.14 -7.74
N LEU A 171 -5.47 11.97 -7.69
CA LEU A 171 -6.02 12.51 -6.45
C LEU A 171 -6.52 11.41 -5.50
N VAL A 172 -6.96 10.27 -6.04
CA VAL A 172 -7.38 9.10 -5.24
C VAL A 172 -6.24 8.61 -4.35
N ASP A 173 -4.99 8.62 -4.84
CA ASP A 173 -3.82 8.17 -4.07
C ASP A 173 -3.54 9.04 -2.84
N ARG A 174 -3.99 10.30 -2.81
CA ARG A 174 -3.84 11.19 -1.65
C ARG A 174 -4.75 10.79 -0.49
N TYR A 175 -5.92 10.23 -0.80
CA TYR A 175 -6.96 9.96 0.20
C TYR A 175 -7.17 8.47 0.45
N LYS A 176 -6.56 7.59 -0.35
CA LYS A 176 -6.64 6.15 -0.11
C LYS A 176 -5.91 5.79 1.18
N PHE A 177 -6.43 4.80 1.88
CA PHE A 177 -5.77 4.22 3.03
C PHE A 177 -5.99 2.71 3.02
N MET A 178 -4.90 1.94 2.94
CA MET A 178 -4.97 0.49 2.76
C MET A 178 -5.86 0.12 1.57
N ASP A 179 -6.97 -0.59 1.81
CA ASP A 179 -7.99 -1.01 0.84
C ASP A 179 -9.19 -0.06 0.74
N LEU A 180 -9.17 1.06 1.47
CA LEU A 180 -10.22 2.07 1.46
C LEU A 180 -9.95 3.13 0.40
N TYR A 181 -10.96 3.37 -0.46
CA TYR A 181 -10.92 4.37 -1.51
C TYR A 181 -12.07 5.36 -1.36
N PRO A 182 -11.88 6.64 -1.75
CA PRO A 182 -12.91 7.67 -1.67
C PRO A 182 -14.05 7.50 -2.70
N CYS A 183 -13.93 6.55 -3.63
CA CYS A 183 -14.90 6.31 -4.71
C CYS A 183 -15.20 4.81 -4.85
N SER A 184 -16.35 4.49 -5.44
CA SER A 184 -16.72 3.12 -5.79
C SER A 184 -15.81 2.52 -6.86
N SER A 185 -15.75 1.19 -6.96
CA SER A 185 -14.92 0.52 -7.98
C SER A 185 -15.34 0.86 -9.42
N SER A 186 -16.62 1.13 -9.67
CA SER A 186 -17.12 1.59 -10.96
C SER A 186 -16.63 2.99 -11.33
N GLU A 187 -16.64 3.92 -10.36
CA GLU A 187 -16.15 5.29 -10.56
C GLU A 187 -14.64 5.29 -10.78
N LEU A 188 -13.88 4.52 -9.97
CA LEU A 188 -12.44 4.39 -10.15
C LEU A 188 -12.06 3.83 -11.53
N LYS A 189 -12.84 2.85 -12.04
CA LYS A 189 -12.65 2.32 -13.39
C LYS A 189 -12.90 3.38 -14.46
N ALA A 190 -13.96 4.18 -14.31
CA ALA A 190 -14.28 5.26 -15.24
C ALA A 190 -13.25 6.40 -15.20
N LEU A 191 -12.68 6.69 -14.03
CA LEU A 191 -11.58 7.65 -13.85
C LEU A 191 -10.25 7.14 -14.41
N GLY A 192 -10.15 5.87 -14.80
CA GLY A 192 -8.89 5.28 -15.27
C GLY A 192 -7.87 5.07 -14.14
N TYR A 193 -8.33 4.91 -12.90
CA TYR A 193 -7.47 4.69 -11.74
C TYR A 193 -6.74 3.35 -11.86
N LYS A 194 -5.40 3.39 -11.74
CA LYS A 194 -4.53 2.21 -11.71
C LYS A 194 -3.87 2.11 -10.34
N ASP A 195 -4.29 1.13 -9.55
CA ASP A 195 -3.65 0.89 -8.27
C ASP A 195 -2.34 0.11 -8.46
N VAL A 196 -1.21 0.82 -8.35
CA VAL A 196 0.15 0.24 -8.40
C VAL A 196 0.36 -0.88 -7.37
N SER A 197 -0.27 -0.79 -6.19
CA SER A 197 -0.21 -1.81 -5.13
C SER A 197 -0.94 -3.09 -5.54
N ARG A 198 -2.12 -2.95 -6.16
CA ARG A 198 -2.96 -4.06 -6.59
C ARG A 198 -2.45 -4.70 -7.89
N ALA A 199 -1.84 -3.93 -8.79
CA ALA A 199 -1.28 -4.44 -10.04
C ALA A 199 -0.11 -5.43 -9.82
N LYS A 200 0.76 -5.16 -8.83
CA LYS A 200 1.80 -6.11 -8.40
C LYS A 200 1.22 -7.37 -7.75
N LEU A 201 0.11 -7.26 -7.03
CA LEU A 201 -0.55 -8.39 -6.38
C LEU A 201 -1.32 -9.26 -7.38
N ALA A 202 -1.95 -8.64 -8.39
CA ALA A 202 -2.65 -9.33 -9.46
C ALA A 202 -1.70 -10.10 -10.40
N SER A 203 -0.50 -9.57 -10.66
CA SER A 203 0.52 -10.26 -11.47
C SER A 203 1.18 -11.47 -10.77
N LEU A 204 0.99 -11.60 -9.44
CA LEU A 204 1.47 -12.75 -8.64
C LEU A 204 0.42 -13.87 -8.53
N ILE A 205 -0.81 -13.64 -8.97
CA ILE A 205 -1.91 -14.61 -8.91
C ILE A 205 -2.18 -15.07 -10.36
N PRO A 206 -1.94 -16.35 -10.71
CA PRO A 206 -2.41 -16.89 -11.98
C PRO A 206 -3.93 -16.71 -12.07
N ASP A 207 -4.43 -16.21 -13.20
CA ASP A 207 -5.86 -16.05 -13.44
C ASP A 207 -6.60 -17.36 -13.05
N PRO A 208 -7.65 -17.30 -12.21
CA PRO A 208 -8.48 -18.47 -12.02
C PRO A 208 -9.13 -18.79 -13.36
N ILE A 209 -8.91 -20.02 -13.83
CA ILE A 209 -9.55 -20.58 -15.01
C ILE A 209 -11.07 -20.48 -14.79
N VAL A 210 -11.70 -19.49 -15.41
CA VAL A 210 -13.16 -19.34 -15.40
C VAL A 210 -13.72 -20.46 -16.26
N ALA A 211 -14.19 -21.53 -15.62
CA ALA A 211 -15.01 -22.53 -16.28
C ALA A 211 -16.37 -21.90 -16.65
N PRO A 212 -16.83 -22.00 -17.91
CA PRO A 212 -18.14 -21.51 -18.29
C PRO A 212 -19.23 -22.43 -17.72
N SER A 213 -19.94 -21.98 -16.69
CA SER A 213 -21.18 -22.60 -16.23
C SER A 213 -22.28 -22.35 -17.26
N ILE A 214 -22.51 -23.33 -18.13
CA ILE A 214 -23.71 -23.42 -18.96
C ILE A 214 -24.83 -23.96 -18.06
N ALA A 215 -25.71 -23.08 -17.59
CA ALA A 215 -26.99 -23.48 -17.03
C ALA A 215 -28.05 -23.43 -18.14
N PRO A 216 -28.78 -24.53 -18.42
CA PRO A 216 -29.85 -24.51 -19.40
C PRO A 216 -31.10 -23.84 -18.81
N SER A 217 -31.61 -22.86 -19.55
CA SER A 217 -32.90 -22.22 -19.33
C SER A 217 -34.04 -23.16 -19.74
N LEU A 218 -34.66 -23.81 -18.76
CA LEU A 218 -35.95 -24.46 -18.95
C LEU A 218 -37.07 -23.43 -18.74
N LYS A 219 -37.75 -23.10 -19.84
CA LYS A 219 -39.09 -22.52 -19.84
C LYS A 219 -40.05 -23.63 -19.42
N ASP A 220 -40.87 -23.39 -18.39
CA ASP A 220 -42.08 -24.17 -18.17
C ASP A 220 -43.25 -23.25 -17.81
N GLU A 221 -44.17 -23.19 -18.77
CA GLU A 221 -45.62 -23.36 -18.68
C GLU A 221 -46.42 -22.81 -17.47
N ILE A 222 -47.56 -22.23 -17.87
CA ILE A 222 -48.58 -21.55 -17.09
C ILE A 222 -49.49 -22.55 -16.36
N ASP A 223 -49.88 -22.15 -15.14
CA ASP A 223 -51.04 -22.54 -14.34
C ASP A 223 -51.25 -23.98 -13.81
N ARG A 224 -51.33 -24.06 -12.47
CA ARG A 224 -52.55 -24.44 -11.71
C ARG A 224 -52.25 -24.45 -10.21
N LYS A 225 -52.66 -23.40 -9.48
CA LYS A 225 -52.82 -23.47 -8.01
C LYS A 225 -54.16 -22.84 -7.60
N PRO A 226 -54.88 -23.41 -6.63
CA PRO A 226 -56.19 -22.93 -6.21
C PRO A 226 -56.12 -21.51 -5.65
N GLU A 227 -57.16 -20.73 -5.93
CA GLU A 227 -57.27 -19.31 -5.60
C GLU A 227 -57.58 -19.13 -4.11
N TYR A 228 -56.57 -18.77 -3.32
CA TYR A 228 -56.76 -18.34 -1.94
C TYR A 228 -57.15 -16.85 -1.89
N PRO A 229 -57.95 -16.40 -0.91
CA PRO A 229 -58.20 -14.97 -0.70
C PRO A 229 -56.87 -14.22 -0.52
N LYS A 230 -56.59 -13.26 -1.40
CA LYS A 230 -55.38 -12.43 -1.34
C LYS A 230 -55.72 -11.07 -0.71
N PRO A 231 -54.84 -10.52 0.15
CA PRO A 231 -55.01 -9.17 0.66
C PRO A 231 -54.94 -8.17 -0.49
N ASP A 232 -55.76 -7.11 -0.41
CA ASP A 232 -55.79 -6.04 -1.39
C ASP A 232 -54.46 -5.25 -1.36
N THR A 233 -53.64 -5.43 -2.40
CA THR A 233 -52.33 -4.79 -2.54
C THR A 233 -52.42 -3.32 -2.97
N SER A 234 -53.61 -2.80 -3.29
CA SER A 234 -53.81 -1.40 -3.66
C SER A 234 -53.55 -0.42 -2.49
N GLN A 235 -53.56 -0.93 -1.26
CA GLN A 235 -53.32 -0.17 -0.03
C GLN A 235 -51.86 -0.29 0.48
N MET A 236 -50.97 -1.00 -0.24
CA MET A 236 -49.59 -1.18 0.21
C MET A 236 -48.74 0.06 -0.12
N ILE A 237 -48.21 0.71 0.92
CA ILE A 237 -47.14 1.69 0.77
C ILE A 237 -45.79 0.97 0.58
N PRO A 238 -44.92 1.42 -0.35
CA PRO A 238 -43.62 0.80 -0.56
C PRO A 238 -42.74 0.90 0.69
N PHE A 239 -42.46 -0.23 1.32
CA PHE A 239 -41.45 -0.32 2.37
C PHE A 239 -40.06 -0.22 1.73
N GLN A 240 -39.44 0.97 1.80
CA GLN A 240 -38.04 1.18 1.42
C GLN A 240 -37.17 1.33 2.67
N PRO A 241 -36.68 0.23 3.25
CA PRO A 241 -35.69 0.31 4.32
C PRO A 241 -34.40 0.86 3.71
N ARG A 242 -34.12 2.15 3.98
CA ARG A 242 -32.85 2.78 3.60
C ARG A 242 -31.87 2.55 4.74
N HIS A 243 -30.80 1.81 4.46
CA HIS A 243 -29.76 1.44 5.44
C HIS A 243 -29.01 2.66 6.00
N LEU A 244 -29.06 3.81 5.31
CA LEU A 244 -28.54 5.10 5.73
C LEU A 244 -29.61 6.16 5.43
N ALA A 245 -30.14 6.81 6.47
CA ALA A 245 -31.05 7.94 6.31
C ALA A 245 -30.23 9.19 5.90
N PRO A 246 -30.53 9.85 4.77
CA PRO A 246 -29.97 11.15 4.43
C PRO A 246 -30.12 12.16 5.59
N PRO A 247 -29.16 13.07 5.78
CA PRO A 247 -29.30 14.15 6.76
C PRO A 247 -30.61 14.93 6.54
N GLY A 248 -31.46 15.01 7.58
CA GLY A 248 -32.76 15.69 7.51
C GLY A 248 -33.98 14.77 7.44
N LEU A 249 -33.81 13.44 7.52
CA LEU A 249 -34.92 12.50 7.68
C LEU A 249 -34.92 11.88 9.10
N HIS A 250 -36.11 11.61 9.64
CA HIS A 250 -36.29 11.11 11.00
C HIS A 250 -36.62 9.61 10.97
N PRO A 251 -35.68 8.72 11.35
CA PRO A 251 -35.96 7.29 11.43
C PRO A 251 -36.83 6.99 12.68
N VAL A 252 -37.96 6.32 12.49
CA VAL A 252 -38.80 5.76 13.57
C VAL A 252 -39.09 4.29 13.30
N PRO A 253 -39.43 3.48 14.33
CA PRO A 253 -39.94 2.14 14.12
C PRO A 253 -41.13 2.16 13.15
N GLY A 254 -40.97 1.56 11.96
CA GLY A 254 -41.96 1.60 10.88
C GLY A 254 -41.54 2.36 9.62
N GLY A 255 -40.41 3.09 9.62
CA GLY A 255 -39.85 3.66 8.39
C GLY A 255 -39.12 5.00 8.58
N VAL A 256 -38.91 5.68 7.46
CA VAL A 256 -38.27 7.00 7.42
C VAL A 256 -39.34 8.04 7.15
N PHE A 257 -39.56 8.96 8.08
CA PHE A 257 -40.61 9.98 8.00
C PHE A 257 -40.01 11.39 7.92
N PRO A 258 -40.72 12.34 7.29
CA PRO A 258 -40.31 13.74 7.33
C PRO A 258 -40.33 14.23 8.78
N VAL A 259 -39.33 15.05 9.15
CA VAL A 259 -39.28 15.69 10.48
C VAL A 259 -40.54 16.54 10.67
N PRO A 260 -41.17 16.54 11.86
CA PRO A 260 -42.33 17.39 12.13
C PRO A 260 -42.03 18.86 11.80
N PRO A 261 -42.99 19.62 11.23
CA PRO A 261 -42.76 21.01 10.83
C PRO A 261 -42.18 21.91 11.93
N ALA A 262 -42.57 21.70 13.19
CA ALA A 262 -42.02 22.41 14.35
C ALA A 262 -40.52 22.12 14.57
N ALA A 263 -40.09 20.87 14.38
CA ALA A 263 -38.68 20.48 14.47
C ALA A 263 -37.87 21.04 13.29
N VAL A 264 -38.44 21.09 12.08
CA VAL A 264 -37.79 21.71 10.90
C VAL A 264 -37.53 23.21 11.13
N LEU A 265 -38.49 23.93 11.70
CA LEU A 265 -38.30 25.35 12.04
C LEU A 265 -37.15 25.54 13.03
N LEU A 266 -37.08 24.69 14.06
CA LEU A 266 -35.99 24.73 15.04
C LEU A 266 -34.63 24.40 14.38
N MET A 267 -34.55 23.36 13.54
CA MET A 267 -33.31 22.99 12.84
C MET A 267 -32.81 24.07 11.87
N LYS A 268 -33.69 24.92 11.33
CA LYS A 268 -33.31 26.08 10.52
C LYS A 268 -32.76 27.25 11.35
N LEU A 269 -33.14 27.34 12.62
CA LEU A 269 -32.72 28.39 13.55
C LEU A 269 -31.44 28.01 14.29
N LEU A 270 -31.18 26.72 14.48
CA LEU A 270 -29.99 26.22 15.14
C LEU A 270 -28.77 26.30 14.19
N PRO A 271 -27.59 26.75 14.64
CA PRO A 271 -26.34 26.59 13.90
C PRO A 271 -26.05 25.12 13.59
N PRO A 272 -25.19 24.84 12.59
CA PRO A 272 -24.83 23.48 12.21
C PRO A 272 -24.45 22.62 13.42
N PRO A 273 -24.79 21.32 13.45
CA PRO A 273 -24.55 20.45 14.61
C PRO A 273 -23.09 20.44 15.10
N LEU A 274 -22.14 20.69 14.21
CA LEU A 274 -20.70 20.82 14.49
C LEU A 274 -20.39 21.99 15.45
N CYS A 275 -21.23 23.03 15.50
CA CYS A 275 -21.07 24.16 16.41
C CYS A 275 -21.32 23.80 17.89
N TYR A 276 -22.01 22.68 18.15
CA TYR A 276 -22.29 22.19 19.50
C TYR A 276 -21.29 21.13 19.98
N GLN A 277 -20.39 20.67 19.10
CA GLN A 277 -19.30 19.78 19.45
C GLN A 277 -18.09 20.58 19.96
N LEU A 278 -18.28 21.30 21.08
CA LEU A 278 -17.17 21.94 21.78
C LEU A 278 -16.38 20.87 22.56
N TRP A 279 -15.22 20.48 21.99
CA TRP A 279 -13.99 20.05 22.67
C TRP A 279 -14.14 19.50 24.10
N ARG A 280 -14.19 18.17 24.25
CA ARG A 280 -13.54 17.52 25.41
C ARG A 280 -12.03 17.66 25.22
N ARG A 281 -11.43 18.78 25.63
CA ARG A 281 -9.99 18.83 25.93
C ARG A 281 -9.74 17.92 27.14
N PRO A 282 -8.79 16.98 27.11
CA PRO A 282 -8.19 16.51 28.35
C PRO A 282 -7.36 17.66 28.90
N CYS A 283 -7.69 18.14 30.10
CA CYS A 283 -6.77 18.97 30.87
C CYS A 283 -5.55 18.08 31.21
N GLY A 284 -4.39 18.47 30.70
CA GLY A 284 -3.07 18.03 31.12
C GLY A 284 -2.21 19.27 31.33
#